data_AF-A0A3D1HC39-F1
#
_entry.id   AF-A0A3D1HC39-F1
#
_cell.length_a   1.000
_cell.length_b   1.000
_cell.length_c   1.000
_cell.angle_alpha   90.00
_cell.angle_beta   90.00
_cell.angle_gamma   90.00
#
_symmetry.space_group_name_H-M   'P 1'
#
loop_
_entity.id
_entity.type
_entity.pdbx_description
1 polymer ?
#
loop_
_entity_poly.entity_id
_entity_poly.type
_entity_poly.pdbx_seq_one_letter_code
_entity_poly.pdbx_strand_id
1 'polypeptide(L)' 'KGQHYLYPHDYPNHYVKQQYLPDNLKDKVYYEFGDNKFENASKEYWKKIKGE' A
#
# COMPACT_ATOMS: atom_id res chain seq x y z
N LYS A 1 -11.60 3.80 19.56
CA LYS A 1 -12.72 3.27 18.75
C LYS A 1 -12.32 3.40 17.28
N GLY A 2 -12.20 2.29 16.54
CA GLY A 2 -11.76 2.25 15.13
C GLY A 2 -12.89 2.52 14.13
N GLN A 3 -13.62 3.63 14.30
CA GLN A 3 -14.86 3.92 13.57
C GLN A 3 -14.66 4.24 12.07
N HIS A 4 -13.42 4.33 11.59
CA HIS A 4 -13.09 4.67 10.20
C HIS A 4 -12.24 3.60 9.50
N TYR A 5 -12.16 2.39 10.07
CA TYR A 5 -11.45 1.30 9.42
C TYR A 5 -12.26 0.78 8.23
N LEU A 6 -11.65 0.79 7.05
CA LEU A 6 -12.16 0.18 5.84
C LEU A 6 -11.56 -1.22 5.73
N TYR A 7 -12.41 -2.23 5.55
CA TYR A 7 -11.98 -3.61 5.37
C TYR A 7 -11.47 -3.81 3.94
N PRO A 8 -10.16 -4.05 3.70
CA PRO A 8 -9.61 -4.03 2.34
C PRO A 8 -10.20 -5.07 1.40
N HIS A 9 -10.66 -6.21 1.93
CA HIS A 9 -11.21 -7.29 1.11
C HIS A 9 -12.55 -6.97 0.45
N ASP A 10 -13.25 -5.92 0.89
CA ASP A 10 -14.49 -5.47 0.25
C ASP A 10 -14.23 -4.58 -0.99
N TYR A 11 -12.98 -4.19 -1.24
CA TYR A 11 -12.59 -3.27 -2.32
C TYR A 11 -11.93 -4.03 -3.49
N PRO A 12 -12.01 -3.48 -4.72
CA PRO A 12 -11.31 -4.05 -5.86
C PRO A 12 -9.82 -4.29 -5.59
N ASN A 13 -9.31 -5.43 -6.05
CA ASN A 13 -7.94 -5.90 -5.80
C ASN A 13 -7.58 -6.10 -4.32
N HIS A 14 -8.59 -6.15 -3.44
CA HIS A 14 -8.43 -6.26 -1.99
C HIS A 14 -7.56 -5.14 -1.39
N TYR A 15 -7.63 -3.93 -1.98
CA TYR A 15 -6.85 -2.78 -1.56
C TYR A 15 -7.72 -1.52 -1.45
N VAL A 16 -7.51 -0.76 -0.39
CA VAL A 16 -8.13 0.55 -0.18
C VAL A 16 -7.09 1.51 0.35
N LYS A 17 -7.07 2.75 -0.16
CA LYS A 17 -6.16 3.79 0.33
C LYS A 17 -6.66 4.28 1.69
N GLN A 18 -5.91 3.94 2.74
CA GLN A 18 -6.19 4.36 4.11
C GLN A 18 -4.89 4.79 4.81
N GLN A 19 -5.00 5.71 5.77
CA GLN A 19 -3.89 6.12 6.62
C GLN A 19 -3.60 5.02 7.66
N TYR A 20 -2.44 4.35 7.55
CA TYR A 20 -2.02 3.30 8.48
C TYR A 20 -0.93 3.75 9.46
N LEU A 21 -0.04 4.65 9.02
CA LEU A 21 0.98 5.24 9.90
C LEU A 21 0.39 6.41 10.70
N PRO A 22 0.95 6.78 11.86
CA PRO A 22 0.59 8.01 12.55
C PRO A 22 0.91 9.26 11.71
N ASP A 23 0.28 10.39 12.01
CA ASP A 23 0.37 11.62 11.21
C ASP A 23 1.81 12.14 11.05
N ASN A 24 2.67 11.96 12.05
CA ASN A 24 4.07 12.37 12.02
C ASN A 24 4.98 11.47 11.16
N LEU A 25 4.47 10.30 10.71
CA LEU A 25 5.20 9.32 9.91
C LEU A 25 4.51 9.00 8.59
N LYS A 26 3.40 9.66 8.25
CA LYS A 26 2.58 9.34 7.07
C LYS A 26 3.34 9.37 5.74
N ASP A 27 4.38 10.21 5.66
CA ASP A 27 5.20 10.40 4.46
C ASP A 27 6.54 9.62 4.53
N LYS A 28 6.75 8.80 5.56
CA LYS A 28 7.98 8.01 5.70
C LYS A 28 7.90 6.73 4.85
N VAL A 29 8.92 6.54 4.03
CA VAL A 29 9.16 5.30 3.28
C VAL A 29 10.32 4.57 3.94
N TYR A 30 10.08 3.32 4.37
CA TYR A 30 11.08 2.46 5.01
C TYR A 30 11.59 1.34 4.12
N TYR A 31 10.83 0.99 3.09
CA TYR A 31 11.14 -0.10 2.17
C TYR A 31 11.12 0.42 0.74
N GLU A 32 12.22 0.18 0.04
CA GLU A 32 12.37 0.45 -1.38
C GLU A 32 12.61 -0.89 -2.08
N PHE A 33 11.90 -1.12 -3.18
CA PHE A 33 12.09 -2.34 -3.98
C PHE A 33 13.51 -2.34 -4.58
N GLY A 34 14.24 -3.44 -4.42
CA GLY A 34 15.46 -3.70 -5.16
C GLY A 34 15.20 -4.29 -6.55
N ASP A 35 16.28 -4.64 -7.25
CA ASP A 35 16.24 -5.02 -8.67
C ASP A 35 16.09 -6.52 -8.93
N ASN A 36 15.78 -7.32 -7.91
CA ASN A 36 15.57 -8.74 -8.11
C ASN A 36 14.21 -9.03 -8.78
N LYS A 37 14.09 -10.21 -9.39
CA LYS A 37 12.90 -10.61 -10.16
C LYS A 37 11.60 -10.52 -9.34
N PHE A 38 11.62 -10.90 -8.06
CA PHE A 38 10.44 -10.94 -7.21
C PHE A 38 10.00 -9.55 -6.75
N GLU A 39 10.96 -8.71 -6.36
CA GLU A 39 10.69 -7.32 -5.96
C GLU A 39 10.23 -6.49 -7.15
N ASN A 40 10.79 -6.71 -8.34
CA ASN A 40 10.29 -6.10 -9.57
C ASN A 40 8.83 -6.48 -9.86
N ALA A 41 8.47 -7.77 -9.74
CA ALA A 41 7.07 -8.19 -9.91
C ALA A 41 6.14 -7.52 -8.89
N SER A 42 6.58 -7.41 -7.63
CA SER A 42 5.84 -6.72 -6.57
C SER A 42 5.68 -5.23 -6.85
N LYS A 43 6.73 -4.56 -7.34
CA LYS A 43 6.73 -3.15 -7.73
C LYS A 43 5.71 -2.89 -8.84
N GLU A 44 5.72 -3.71 -9.89
CA GLU A 44 4.76 -3.59 -11.01
C GLU A 44 3.32 -3.88 -10.59
N TYR A 45 3.10 -4.84 -9.68
CA TYR A 45 1.79 -5.05 -9.07
C TYR A 45 1.32 -3.79 -8.34
N TRP A 46 2.14 -3.22 -7.46
CA TRP A 46 1.78 -2.05 -6.67
C TRP A 46 1.54 -0.80 -7.52
N LYS A 47 2.28 -0.59 -8.61
CA LYS A 47 2.01 0.48 -9.59
C LYS A 47 0.60 0.37 -10.16
N LYS A 48 0.20 -0.83 -10.61
CA LYS A 48 -1.16 -1.08 -11.15
C LYS A 48 -2.25 -0.84 -10.12
N ILE A 49 -2.02 -1.24 -8.86
CA ILE A 49 -3.01 -1.09 -7.79
C ILE A 49 -3.17 0.36 -7.34
N LYS A 50 -2.05 1.09 -7.19
CA LYS A 50 -2.06 2.47 -6.70
C LYS A 50 -2.27 3.51 -7.79
N GLY A 51 -2.22 3.11 -9.07
CA GLY A 51 -2.45 3.98 -10.22
C GLY A 51 -1.31 4.97 -10.47
N GLU A 52 -0.07 4.56 -10.16
CA GLU A 52 1.16 5.30 -10.49
C GLU A 52 1.69 4.93 -11.87
#